data_AF-A0A7G9WIR7-F1
#
_entry.id   AF-A0A7G9WIR7-F1
#
_cell.length_a   1.000
_cell.length_b   1.000
_cell.length_c   1.000
_cell.angle_alpha   90.00
_cell.angle_beta   90.00
_cell.angle_gamma   90.00
#
_symmetry.space_group_name_H-M   'P 1'
#
loop_
_entity.id
_entity.type
_entity.pdbx_description
1 polymer ?
#
loop_
_entity_poly.entity_id
_entity_poly.type
_entity_poly.pdbx_seq_one_letter_code
_entity_poly.pdbx_strand_id
1 'polypeptide(L)'
;MKRLLFRGEHKFRAAELFFGDKPRFQVEDYVPYKELEVVWQDDGRYSVWGDLDDDAVLLQDTTHDPRHLVPHALPLADEVLEEE
;
A
#
# COMPACT_ATOMS: atom_id res chain seq x y z
N MET A 1 -2.45 -12.31 -9.62
CA MET A 1 -1.98 -11.15 -8.82
C MET A 1 -3.08 -10.66 -7.87
N LYS A 2 -2.74 -9.96 -6.77
CA LYS A 2 -3.72 -9.39 -5.83
C LYS A 2 -3.55 -7.89 -5.66
N ARG A 3 -4.64 -7.18 -5.37
CA ARG A 3 -4.65 -5.75 -5.05
C ARG A 3 -5.30 -5.56 -3.69
N LEU A 4 -4.56 -4.98 -2.74
CA LEU A 4 -5.06 -4.68 -1.40
C LEU A 4 -5.33 -3.19 -1.31
N LEU A 5 -6.57 -2.82 -1.01
CA LEU A 5 -7.03 -1.44 -0.99
C LEU A 5 -7.24 -0.97 0.45
N PHE A 6 -6.69 0.20 0.79
CA PHE A 6 -6.73 0.77 2.13
C PHE A 6 -7.28 2.20 2.10
N ARG A 7 -8.40 2.43 2.78
CA ARG A 7 -9.17 3.67 2.81
C ARG A 7 -9.25 4.21 4.23
N GLY A 8 -9.65 5.47 4.37
CA GLY A 8 -9.89 6.09 5.68
C GLY A 8 -8.69 5.94 6.63
N GLU A 9 -8.91 5.37 7.82
CA GLU A 9 -7.86 5.14 8.81
C GLU A 9 -6.88 4.02 8.43
N HIS A 10 -7.34 2.99 7.70
CA HIS A 10 -6.50 1.86 7.30
C HIS A 10 -5.41 2.26 6.32
N LYS A 11 -5.69 3.27 5.48
CA LYS A 11 -4.70 3.92 4.64
C LYS A 11 -3.47 4.40 5.43
N PHE A 12 -3.68 5.05 6.57
CA PHE A 12 -2.60 5.56 7.40
C PHE A 12 -1.81 4.44 8.09
N ARG A 13 -2.50 3.37 8.51
CA ARG A 13 -1.84 2.18 9.07
C ARG A 13 -1.00 1.45 8.02
N ALA A 14 -1.50 1.35 6.79
CA ALA A 14 -0.73 0.81 5.68
C ALA A 14 0.50 1.68 5.38
N ALA A 15 0.34 3.00 5.35
CA ALA A 15 1.46 3.93 5.17
C ALA A 15 2.56 3.72 6.22
N GLU A 16 2.18 3.63 7.49
CA GLU A 16 3.11 3.36 8.60
C GLU A 16 3.79 1.99 8.44
N LEU A 17 3.06 0.96 8.05
CA LEU A 17 3.61 -0.38 7.83
C LEU A 17 4.66 -0.42 6.70
N PHE A 18 4.38 0.24 5.57
CA PHE A 18 5.26 0.20 4.39
C PHE A 18 6.40 1.22 4.45
N PHE A 19 6.20 2.33 5.13
CA PHE A 19 7.09 3.50 5.06
C PHE A 19 7.55 4.03 6.41
N GLY A 20 7.07 3.51 7.54
CA GLY A 20 7.39 4.00 8.88
C GLY A 20 8.89 3.94 9.23
N ASP A 21 9.64 3.03 8.62
CA ASP A 21 11.09 2.94 8.79
C ASP A 21 11.87 3.95 7.92
N LYS A 22 11.22 4.66 7.00
CA LYS A 22 11.89 5.65 6.15
C LYS A 22 12.24 6.89 6.99
N PRO A 23 13.46 7.44 6.85
CA PRO A 23 13.80 8.71 7.48
C PRO A 23 12.81 9.79 7.05
N ARG A 24 12.27 10.55 8.02
CA ARG A 24 11.28 11.62 7.82
C ARG A 24 9.90 11.16 7.37
N PHE A 25 9.53 9.91 7.59
CA PHE A 25 8.13 9.50 7.44
C PHE A 25 7.20 10.39 8.27
N GLN A 26 6.19 10.95 7.62
CA GLN A 26 5.08 11.67 8.25
C GLN A 26 3.78 11.07 7.73
N VAL A 27 2.92 10.63 8.64
CA VAL A 27 1.64 10.00 8.26
C VAL A 27 0.72 11.00 7.55
N GLU A 28 0.91 12.29 7.84
CA GLU A 28 0.21 13.42 7.24
C GLU A 28 0.48 13.55 5.73
N ASP A 29 1.62 13.09 5.24
CA ASP A 29 1.96 13.10 3.80
C ASP A 29 0.98 12.24 2.98
N TYR A 30 0.25 11.34 3.63
CA TYR A 30 -0.70 10.44 3.01
C TYR A 30 -2.15 10.94 3.07
N VAL A 31 -2.41 12.08 3.71
CA VAL A 31 -3.74 12.71 3.77
C VAL A 31 -4.33 12.98 2.38
N PRO A 32 -3.57 13.46 1.37
CA PRO A 32 -4.13 13.77 0.04
C PRO A 32 -4.73 12.58 -0.70
N TYR A 33 -4.23 11.36 -0.46
CA TYR A 33 -4.70 10.17 -1.17
C TYR A 33 -6.08 9.73 -0.67
N LYS A 34 -6.99 9.35 -1.55
CA LYS A 34 -8.26 8.71 -1.15
C LYS A 34 -8.03 7.31 -0.62
N GLU A 35 -7.10 6.62 -1.23
CA GLU A 35 -6.81 5.21 -0.99
C GLU A 35 -5.31 4.96 -1.15
N LEU A 36 -4.76 4.00 -0.40
CA LEU A 36 -3.52 3.36 -0.77
C LEU A 36 -3.85 2.00 -1.37
N GLU A 37 -3.24 1.73 -2.52
CA GLU A 37 -3.31 0.45 -3.18
C GLU A 37 -1.95 -0.25 -3.08
N VAL A 38 -1.98 -1.53 -2.69
CA VAL A 38 -0.81 -2.40 -2.72
C VAL A 38 -1.05 -3.49 -3.75
N VAL A 39 -0.27 -3.46 -4.83
CA VAL A 39 -0.28 -4.50 -5.86
C VAL A 39 0.71 -5.58 -5.45
N TRP A 40 0.21 -6.78 -5.18
CA TRP A 40 0.98 -7.95 -4.79
C TRP A 40 1.07 -8.96 -5.93
N GLN A 41 2.30 -9.20 -6.38
CA GLN A 41 2.59 -10.15 -7.46
C GLN A 41 2.77 -11.57 -6.91
N ASP A 42 2.49 -12.56 -7.76
CA ASP A 42 2.55 -13.98 -7.38
C ASP A 42 4.00 -14.45 -7.10
N ASP A 43 5.00 -13.69 -7.55
CA ASP A 43 6.42 -13.90 -7.27
C ASP A 43 6.90 -13.28 -5.94
N GLY A 44 5.97 -12.71 -5.15
CA GLY A 44 6.25 -12.13 -3.84
C GLY A 44 6.78 -10.69 -3.88
N ARG A 45 6.82 -10.04 -5.06
CA ARG A 45 7.08 -8.60 -5.16
C ARG A 45 5.82 -7.78 -4.97
N TYR A 46 5.99 -6.50 -4.65
CA TYR A 46 4.88 -5.58 -4.50
C TYR A 46 5.24 -4.15 -4.90
N SER A 47 4.22 -3.37 -5.25
CA SER A 47 4.29 -1.92 -5.42
C SER A 47 3.20 -1.26 -4.58
N VAL A 48 3.40 0.02 -4.22
CA VAL A 48 2.43 0.79 -3.44
C VAL A 48 2.10 2.06 -4.21
N TRP A 49 0.80 2.32 -4.37
CA TRP A 49 0.24 3.42 -5.11
C TRP A 49 -0.66 4.25 -4.18
N GLY A 50 -0.61 5.56 -4.33
CA GLY A 50 -1.54 6.49 -3.69
C GLY A 50 -2.55 6.98 -4.71
N ASP A 51 -3.81 6.62 -4.51
CA ASP A 51 -4.90 6.99 -5.41
C ASP A 51 -5.44 8.39 -5.06
N LEU A 52 -5.64 9.22 -6.08
CA LEU A 52 -6.21 10.56 -6.01
C LEU A 52 -7.54 10.56 -6.79
N ASP A 53 -8.24 11.68 -6.81
CA ASP A 53 -9.57 11.76 -7.46
C ASP A 53 -9.56 11.41 -8.94
N ASP A 54 -8.51 11.81 -9.66
CA ASP A 54 -8.39 11.71 -11.12
C ASP A 54 -7.06 11.09 -11.58
N ASP A 55 -6.21 10.65 -10.66
CA ASP A 55 -4.85 10.18 -10.95
C ASP A 55 -4.34 9.22 -9.86
N ALA A 56 -3.22 8.54 -10.11
CA ALA A 56 -2.56 7.71 -9.11
C ALA A 56 -1.05 7.96 -9.10
N VAL A 57 -0.47 8.02 -7.91
CA VAL A 57 0.96 8.27 -7.71
C VAL A 57 1.66 7.00 -7.26
N LEU A 58 2.73 6.61 -7.95
CA LEU A 58 3.60 5.51 -7.51
C LEU A 58 4.43 5.96 -6.30
N LEU A 59 4.17 5.37 -5.13
CA LEU A 59 4.86 5.66 -3.88
C LEU A 59 6.03 4.71 -3.61
N GLN A 60 5.89 3.48 -4.09
CA GLN A 60 6.92 2.44 -4.03
C GLN A 60 6.90 1.66 -5.33
N ASP A 61 7.99 1.77 -6.10
CA ASP A 61 8.21 0.92 -7.26
C ASP A 61 8.29 -0.55 -6.84
N THR A 62 8.02 -1.44 -7.80
CA THR A 62 7.96 -2.88 -7.61
C THR A 62 9.25 -3.38 -6.98
N THR A 63 9.13 -3.95 -5.79
CA THR A 63 10.27 -4.43 -5.02
C THR A 63 9.94 -5.74 -4.31
N HIS A 64 10.96 -6.50 -3.92
CA HIS A 64 10.78 -7.69 -3.11
C HIS A 64 10.27 -7.34 -1.72
N ASP A 65 9.53 -8.27 -1.11
CA ASP A 65 9.07 -8.17 0.27
C ASP A 65 9.86 -9.08 1.24
N PRO A 66 11.14 -8.76 1.53
CA PRO A 66 11.97 -9.60 2.41
C PRO A 66 11.49 -9.58 3.87
N ARG A 67 10.57 -8.67 4.22
CA ARG A 67 10.05 -8.48 5.58
C ARG A 67 8.60 -8.94 5.72
N HIS A 68 8.03 -9.56 4.68
CA HIS A 68 6.65 -10.05 4.65
C HIS A 68 5.61 -8.97 5.02
N LEU A 69 5.87 -7.71 4.66
CA LEU A 69 4.99 -6.57 4.91
C LEU A 69 3.61 -6.77 4.29
N VAL A 70 3.53 -7.32 3.08
CA VAL A 70 2.24 -7.49 2.37
C VAL A 70 1.34 -8.53 3.07
N PRO A 71 1.83 -9.72 3.46
CA PRO A 71 1.08 -10.62 4.34
C PRO A 71 0.60 -9.98 5.64
N HIS A 72 1.41 -9.10 6.26
CA HIS A 72 1.02 -8.35 7.46
C HIS A 72 -0.02 -7.27 7.19
N ALA A 73 -0.03 -6.70 5.98
CA ALA A 73 -1.00 -5.69 5.54
C ALA A 73 -2.37 -6.31 5.18
N LEU A 74 -2.40 -7.57 4.74
CA LEU A 74 -3.61 -8.27 4.29
C LEU A 74 -4.81 -8.18 5.25
N PRO A 75 -4.69 -8.42 6.57
CA PRO A 75 -5.83 -8.28 7.50
C PRO A 75 -6.26 -6.83 7.74
N LEU A 76 -5.48 -5.85 7.30
CA LEU A 76 -5.79 -4.42 7.42
C LEU A 76 -6.48 -3.88 6.15
N ALA A 77 -6.51 -4.65 5.05
CA ALA A 77 -7.09 -4.21 3.79
C ALA A 77 -8.60 -4.10 3.91
N ASP A 78 -9.16 -2.99 3.43
CA ASP A 78 -10.61 -2.81 3.34
C ASP A 78 -11.22 -3.70 2.25
N GLU A 79 -10.45 -3.93 1.19
CA GLU A 79 -10.84 -4.74 0.05
C GLU A 79 -9.62 -5.45 -0.54
N VAL A 80 -9.82 -6.70 -0.94
CA VAL A 80 -8.81 -7.50 -1.63
C VAL A 80 -9.41 -7.96 -2.96
N LEU A 81 -8.82 -7.51 -4.05
CA LEU A 81 -9.17 -7.93 -5.40
C LEU A 81 -8.17 -8.98 -5.86
N GLU A 82 -8.67 -10.10 -6.38
CA GLU A 82 -7.86 -11.14 -7.00
C GLU A 82 -8.08 -11.08 -8.51
N GLU A 83 -7.00 -10.96 -9.28
CA GLU A 83 -7.02 -11.08 -10.73
C GLU A 83 -6.47 -12.46 -11.12
N GLU A 84 -7.27 -13.19 -11.91
CA GLU A 84 -6.96 -14.52 -12.48
C GLU A 84 -5.84 -14.48 -13.54
#